data_AF-A0AA37WE00-F1
#
_entry.id   AF-A0AA37WE00-F1
#
_cell.length_a   1.000
_cell.length_b   1.000
_cell.length_c   1.000
_cell.angle_alpha   90.00
_cell.angle_beta   90.00
_cell.angle_gamma   90.00
#
_symmetry.space_group_name_H-M   'P 1'
#
loop_
_entity.id
_entity.type
_entity.pdbx_description
1 polymer ?
#
loop_
_entity_poly.entity_id
_entity_poly.type
_entity_poly.pdbx_seq_one_letter_code
_entity_poly.pdbx_strand_id
1 'polypeptide(L)'
;MKNLYVFLIISILSIVSCEKEMATPPLPNCDENTEINADEYQNAMTEGVEIMKVEIVDQCLNITYSASGCSGDSWKVSLIDSGDILESMPPQRNLKFSLENQEVCLAFITKTTSFDISNLQIEGNSVVLNINDSDENILFEY
;
A
#
# COMPACT_ATOMS: atom_id res chain seq x y z
N MET A 1 1.16 -53.24 55.02
CA MET A 1 0.65 -53.03 53.64
C MET A 1 0.37 -51.56 53.46
N LYS A 2 1.36 -50.81 52.98
CA LYS A 2 1.33 -49.35 52.82
C LYS A 2 1.94 -49.13 51.45
N ASN A 3 1.11 -48.94 50.43
CA ASN A 3 1.42 -48.49 49.08
C ASN A 3 0.12 -48.53 48.27
N LEU A 4 -0.75 -47.52 48.42
CA LEU A 4 -1.92 -47.35 47.53
C LEU A 4 -2.23 -45.90 47.17
N TYR A 5 -1.38 -44.92 47.54
CA TYR A 5 -1.67 -43.49 47.35
C TYR A 5 -0.68 -42.77 46.42
N VAL A 6 -0.22 -43.42 45.34
CA VAL A 6 0.73 -42.79 44.40
C VAL A 6 0.15 -42.53 43.01
N PHE A 7 -1.08 -42.97 42.71
CA PHE A 7 -1.61 -42.89 41.34
C PHE A 7 -2.64 -41.79 41.04
N LEU A 8 -2.83 -40.78 41.91
CA LEU A 8 -3.89 -39.77 41.68
C LEU A 8 -3.44 -38.31 41.53
N ILE A 9 -2.16 -38.01 41.31
CA ILE A 9 -1.70 -36.59 41.27
C ILE A 9 -0.74 -36.32 40.10
N ILE A 10 -1.01 -36.87 38.90
CA ILE A 10 -0.27 -36.50 37.68
C ILE A 10 -1.23 -36.47 36.48
N SER A 11 -2.31 -35.67 36.56
CA SER A 11 -3.20 -35.45 35.42
C SER A 11 -3.83 -34.05 35.38
N ILE A 12 -3.21 -33.05 35.99
CA ILE A 12 -3.70 -31.65 35.98
C ILE A 12 -2.59 -30.66 35.60
N LEU A 13 -1.76 -31.04 34.64
CA LEU A 13 -0.82 -30.16 33.92
C LEU A 13 -0.82 -30.71 32.48
N SER A 14 -1.23 -30.03 31.42
CA SER A 14 -1.28 -28.59 31.17
C SER A 14 -2.15 -28.37 29.93
N ILE A 15 -3.30 -27.70 30.05
CA ILE A 15 -3.90 -27.00 28.91
C ILE A 15 -3.46 -25.54 29.00
N VAL A 16 -2.19 -25.29 28.65
CA VAL A 16 -1.74 -23.93 28.35
C VAL A 16 -2.35 -23.59 27.01
N SER A 17 -3.51 -22.92 27.05
CA SER A 17 -4.07 -22.24 25.89
C SER A 17 -3.07 -21.16 25.50
N CYS A 18 -2.44 -21.32 24.35
CA CYS A 18 -1.67 -20.25 23.73
C CYS A 18 -2.67 -19.29 23.11
N GLU A 19 -3.12 -18.30 23.88
CA GLU A 19 -3.66 -17.08 23.28
C GLU A 19 -2.49 -16.42 22.56
N LYS A 20 -2.37 -16.66 21.25
CA LYS A 20 -1.63 -15.75 20.39
C LYS A 20 -2.39 -14.44 20.46
N GLU A 21 -1.92 -13.49 21.26
CA GLU A 21 -2.23 -12.09 21.03
C GLU A 21 -1.90 -11.84 19.55
N MET A 22 -2.94 -11.66 18.74
CA MET A 22 -2.77 -11.09 17.41
C MET A 22 -2.32 -9.66 17.65
N ALA A 23 -1.00 -9.47 17.75
CA ALA A 23 -0.42 -8.15 17.69
C ALA A 23 -0.97 -7.52 16.42
N THR A 24 -1.76 -6.47 16.57
CA THR A 24 -2.26 -5.70 15.43
C THR A 24 -1.03 -5.28 14.64
N PRO A 25 -0.96 -5.59 13.32
CA PRO A 25 0.16 -5.13 12.52
C PRO A 25 0.33 -3.62 12.74
N PRO A 26 1.56 -3.13 12.95
CA PRO A 26 1.77 -1.69 13.02
C PRO A 26 1.18 -1.05 11.76
N LEU A 27 0.49 0.08 11.94
CA LEU A 27 -0.03 0.84 10.81
C LEU A 27 1.10 1.16 9.83
N PRO A 28 0.83 1.15 8.51
CA PRO A 28 1.82 1.56 7.51
C PRO A 28 2.35 2.95 7.84
N ASN A 29 3.67 3.12 7.79
CA ASN A 29 4.32 4.41 7.96
C ASN A 29 4.73 4.93 6.58
N CYS A 30 3.74 5.26 5.77
CA CYS A 30 3.92 5.88 4.45
C CYS A 30 3.81 7.40 4.56
N ASP A 31 4.26 8.13 3.54
CA ASP A 31 4.21 9.59 3.51
C ASP A 31 2.78 10.10 3.32
N GLU A 32 2.02 9.43 2.45
CA GLU A 32 0.66 9.80 2.05
C GLU A 32 -0.29 8.59 2.07
N ASN A 33 -1.59 8.83 1.94
CA ASN A 33 -2.61 7.78 1.78
C ASN A 33 -3.09 7.69 0.33
N THR A 34 -3.52 6.51 -0.10
CA THR A 34 -4.25 6.37 -1.37
C THR A 34 -5.71 6.79 -1.20
N GLU A 35 -6.25 7.51 -2.18
CA GLU A 35 -7.64 7.98 -2.20
C GLU A 35 -8.49 7.13 -3.15
N ILE A 36 -9.65 6.64 -2.71
CA ILE A 36 -10.61 5.95 -3.59
C ILE A 36 -11.70 6.95 -3.97
N ASN A 37 -11.58 7.55 -5.15
CA ASN A 37 -12.48 8.61 -5.59
C ASN A 37 -12.59 8.65 -7.12
N ALA A 38 -13.71 8.14 -7.66
CA ALA A 38 -13.95 8.09 -9.09
C ALA A 38 -13.95 9.48 -9.76
N ASP A 39 -14.48 10.51 -9.09
CA ASP A 39 -14.55 11.86 -9.66
C ASP A 39 -13.15 12.50 -9.73
N GLU A 40 -12.35 12.39 -8.67
CA GLU A 40 -10.96 12.86 -8.69
C GLU A 40 -10.11 12.06 -9.68
N TYR A 41 -10.32 10.74 -9.77
CA TYR A 41 -9.62 9.89 -10.73
C TYR A 41 -9.80 10.36 -12.18
N GLN A 42 -11.03 10.68 -12.57
CA GLN A 42 -11.33 11.14 -13.93
C GLN A 42 -10.76 12.54 -14.21
N ASN A 43 -10.72 13.41 -13.21
CA ASN A 43 -10.33 14.82 -13.37
C ASN A 43 -8.87 15.11 -13.03
N ALA A 44 -8.14 14.16 -12.42
CA ALA A 44 -6.75 14.35 -12.02
C ALA A 44 -5.82 14.58 -13.23
N MET A 45 -4.94 15.57 -13.07
CA MET A 45 -3.96 16.00 -14.07
C MET A 45 -2.66 15.22 -13.91
N THR A 46 -2.23 14.54 -14.98
CA THR A 46 -1.03 13.69 -15.00
C THR A 46 0.07 14.24 -15.92
N GLU A 47 -0.11 15.43 -16.48
CA GLU A 47 0.85 16.02 -17.42
C GLU A 47 2.10 16.53 -16.72
N GLY A 48 3.25 16.40 -17.40
CA GLY A 48 4.51 17.02 -16.96
C GLY A 48 5.26 16.27 -15.86
N VAL A 49 4.83 15.04 -15.53
CA VAL A 49 5.52 14.13 -14.63
C VAL A 49 5.87 12.82 -15.33
N GLU A 50 7.09 12.33 -15.08
CA GLU A 50 7.58 11.04 -15.56
C GLU A 50 7.74 10.11 -14.38
N ILE A 51 7.01 8.98 -14.38
CA ILE A 51 7.17 7.91 -13.40
C ILE A 51 8.36 7.05 -13.82
N MET A 52 9.36 6.95 -12.96
CA MET A 52 10.62 6.26 -13.24
C MET A 52 10.67 4.87 -12.61
N LYS A 53 9.99 4.67 -11.48
CA LYS A 53 10.00 3.41 -10.74
C LYS A 53 8.78 3.33 -9.82
N VAL A 54 8.20 2.14 -9.74
CA VAL A 54 7.16 1.76 -8.79
C VAL A 54 7.63 0.54 -8.01
N GLU A 55 7.56 0.57 -6.68
CA GLU A 55 7.88 -0.59 -5.84
C GLU A 55 7.00 -0.64 -4.59
N ILE A 56 6.74 -1.84 -4.08
CA ILE A 56 6.01 -2.03 -2.82
C ILE A 56 7.02 -2.39 -1.73
N VAL A 57 6.96 -1.66 -0.62
CA VAL A 57 7.68 -1.99 0.62
C VAL A 57 6.63 -2.09 1.72
N ASP A 58 6.44 -3.29 2.26
CA ASP A 58 5.36 -3.63 3.17
C ASP A 58 3.98 -3.25 2.58
N GLN A 59 3.30 -2.26 3.15
CA GLN A 59 1.98 -1.77 2.69
C GLN A 59 2.07 -0.39 2.02
N CYS A 60 3.28 0.04 1.66
CA CYS A 60 3.53 1.32 1.01
C CYS A 60 3.93 1.14 -0.46
N LEU A 61 3.16 1.74 -1.37
CA LEU A 61 3.56 1.90 -2.76
C LEU A 61 4.49 3.11 -2.89
N ASN A 62 5.75 2.85 -3.19
CA ASN A 62 6.76 3.87 -3.43
C ASN A 62 6.78 4.20 -4.92
N ILE A 63 6.53 5.46 -5.25
CA ILE A 63 6.62 5.97 -6.62
C ILE A 63 7.79 6.92 -6.68
N THR A 64 8.77 6.61 -7.52
CA THR A 64 9.85 7.52 -7.89
C THR A 64 9.48 8.20 -9.20
N TYR A 65 9.43 9.52 -9.18
CA TYR A 65 8.95 10.33 -10.28
C TYR A 65 9.82 11.56 -10.46
N SER A 66 9.73 12.16 -11.64
CA SER A 66 10.48 13.35 -11.99
C SER A 66 9.67 14.34 -12.78
N ALA A 67 9.92 15.62 -12.54
CA ALA A 67 9.25 16.72 -13.22
C ALA A 67 10.15 17.95 -13.26
N SER A 68 9.78 18.91 -14.09
CA SER A 68 10.44 20.22 -14.16
C SER A 68 10.04 21.07 -12.94
N GLY A 69 11.00 21.58 -12.17
CA GLY A 69 10.75 22.41 -10.99
C GLY A 69 12.00 23.11 -10.48
N CYS A 70 11.90 23.75 -9.32
CA CYS A 70 12.99 24.41 -8.60
C CYS A 70 13.66 23.44 -7.60
N SER A 71 12.89 22.90 -6.66
CA SER A 71 13.37 21.90 -5.69
C SER A 71 12.38 20.76 -5.46
N GLY A 72 11.13 20.92 -5.90
CA GLY A 72 10.05 19.97 -5.68
C GLY A 72 9.53 19.92 -4.26
N ASP A 73 9.86 20.91 -3.42
CA ASP A 73 9.43 20.93 -2.01
C ASP A 73 8.01 21.48 -1.85
N SER A 74 7.49 22.21 -2.84
CA SER A 74 6.09 22.67 -2.86
C SER A 74 5.16 21.76 -3.66
N TRP A 75 5.68 20.64 -4.18
CA TRP A 75 4.89 19.69 -4.95
C TRP A 75 3.87 19.02 -4.04
N LYS A 76 2.65 18.87 -4.54
CA LYS A 76 1.63 18.02 -3.91
C LYS A 76 1.35 16.85 -4.82
N VAL A 77 1.29 15.68 -4.24
CA VAL A 77 1.05 14.45 -4.98
C VAL A 77 -0.12 13.70 -4.41
N SER A 78 -0.87 13.04 -5.28
CA SER A 78 -1.99 12.17 -4.91
C SER A 78 -1.89 10.87 -5.68
N LEU A 79 -2.24 9.77 -5.01
CA LEU A 79 -2.47 8.48 -5.64
C LEU A 79 -3.95 8.17 -5.53
N ILE A 80 -4.63 8.13 -6.67
CA ILE A 80 -6.08 8.08 -6.73
C ILE A 80 -6.50 6.79 -7.42
N ASP A 81 -7.35 6.02 -6.78
CA ASP A 81 -7.98 4.81 -7.30
C ASP A 81 -9.34 5.13 -7.92
N SER A 82 -9.66 4.48 -9.05
CA SER A 82 -10.91 4.73 -9.77
C SER A 82 -12.17 4.24 -9.03
N GLY A 83 -12.01 3.37 -8.04
CA GLY A 83 -13.09 2.66 -7.35
C GLY A 83 -13.52 1.37 -8.06
N ASP A 84 -13.12 1.16 -9.30
CA ASP A 84 -13.48 -0.03 -10.08
C ASP A 84 -12.54 -1.20 -9.76
N ILE A 85 -13.13 -2.40 -9.66
CA ILE A 85 -12.38 -3.66 -9.57
C ILE A 85 -12.58 -4.40 -10.89
N LEU A 86 -11.48 -4.61 -11.61
CA LEU A 86 -11.49 -5.31 -12.90
C LEU A 86 -11.47 -6.83 -12.66
N GLU A 87 -12.48 -7.51 -13.21
CA GLU A 87 -12.63 -8.97 -13.09
C GLU A 87 -11.51 -9.70 -13.84
N SER A 88 -10.55 -10.24 -13.08
CA SER A 88 -9.49 -11.14 -13.56
C SER A 88 -8.91 -11.94 -12.39
N MET A 89 -7.82 -12.70 -12.62
CA MET A 89 -7.16 -13.50 -11.58
C MET A 89 -5.63 -13.25 -11.61
N PRO A 90 -5.07 -12.50 -10.65
CA PRO A 90 -5.75 -11.76 -9.57
C PRO A 90 -6.60 -10.60 -10.11
N PRO A 91 -7.60 -10.08 -9.37
CA PRO A 91 -8.34 -8.90 -9.79
C PRO A 91 -7.42 -7.67 -9.87
N GLN A 92 -7.87 -6.63 -10.56
CA GLN A 92 -7.03 -5.45 -10.79
C GLN A 92 -7.75 -4.17 -10.38
N ARG A 93 -6.96 -3.15 -10.06
CA ARG A 93 -7.42 -1.79 -9.82
C ARG A 93 -6.62 -0.83 -10.67
N ASN A 94 -7.24 0.28 -11.03
CA ASN A 94 -6.58 1.34 -11.79
C ASN A 94 -6.33 2.52 -10.87
N LEU A 95 -5.06 2.87 -10.75
CA LEU A 95 -4.56 4.02 -10.00
C LEU A 95 -4.12 5.11 -10.98
N LYS A 96 -4.14 6.34 -10.50
CA LYS A 96 -3.59 7.50 -11.20
C LYS A 96 -2.74 8.29 -10.23
N PHE A 97 -1.50 8.57 -10.65
CA PHE A 97 -0.59 9.42 -9.91
C PHE A 97 -0.70 10.86 -10.43
N SER A 98 -1.02 11.81 -9.56
CA SER A 98 -1.19 13.22 -9.88
C SER A 98 -0.09 14.05 -9.22
N LEU A 99 0.40 15.07 -9.91
CA LEU A 99 1.37 16.04 -9.39
C LEU A 99 0.86 17.46 -9.60
N GLU A 100 0.58 18.18 -8.51
CA GLU A 100 0.40 19.63 -8.54
C GLU A 100 1.75 20.33 -8.34
N ASN A 101 2.21 21.02 -9.37
CA ASN A 101 3.47 21.74 -9.36
C ASN A 101 3.28 23.20 -9.79
N GLN A 102 3.57 24.12 -8.87
CA GLN A 102 3.50 25.57 -9.09
C GLN A 102 4.88 26.23 -9.26
N GLU A 103 5.95 25.43 -9.30
CA GLU A 103 7.31 25.93 -9.46
C GLU A 103 7.57 26.34 -10.91
N VAL A 104 8.23 27.47 -11.11
CA VAL A 104 8.47 28.07 -12.44
C VAL A 104 9.85 27.76 -13.02
N CYS A 105 10.72 27.09 -12.26
CA CYS A 105 12.04 26.71 -12.73
C CYS A 105 11.96 25.53 -13.71
N LEU A 106 12.99 25.40 -14.53
CA LEU A 106 13.11 24.34 -15.55
C LEU A 106 14.13 23.25 -15.18
N ALA A 107 14.49 23.12 -13.89
CA ALA A 107 15.40 22.07 -13.47
C ALA A 107 14.64 20.74 -13.41
N PHE A 108 15.29 19.65 -13.78
CA PHE A 108 14.69 18.33 -13.70
C PHE A 108 14.94 17.75 -12.30
N ILE A 109 13.88 17.60 -11.52
CA ILE A 109 13.94 17.16 -10.12
C ILE A 109 13.31 15.78 -10.01
N THR A 110 13.95 14.89 -9.25
CA THR A 110 13.45 13.55 -8.94
C THR A 110 13.10 13.47 -7.46
N LYS A 111 11.93 12.90 -7.15
CA LYS A 111 11.45 12.64 -5.78
C LYS A 111 10.93 11.21 -5.70
N THR A 112 10.85 10.70 -4.47
CA THR A 112 10.17 9.44 -4.16
C THR A 112 9.15 9.75 -3.06
N THR A 113 7.92 9.29 -3.24
CA THR A 113 6.85 9.41 -2.25
C THR A 113 6.22 8.04 -2.05
N SER A 114 5.92 7.70 -0.80
CA SER A 114 5.27 6.45 -0.42
C SER A 114 3.79 6.67 -0.10
N PHE A 115 2.93 5.80 -0.60
CA PHE A 115 1.48 5.85 -0.41
C PHE A 115 0.98 4.59 0.29
N ASP A 116 0.18 4.73 1.35
CA ASP A 116 -0.51 3.61 1.98
C ASP A 116 -1.54 3.02 1.02
N ILE A 117 -1.37 1.75 0.66
CA ILE A 117 -2.25 0.99 -0.24
C ILE A 117 -3.06 -0.09 0.50
N SER A 118 -3.05 -0.11 1.83
CA SER A 118 -3.81 -1.08 2.64
C SER A 118 -5.32 -1.00 2.38
N ASN A 119 -5.84 0.18 2.06
CA ASN A 119 -7.25 0.37 1.68
C ASN A 119 -7.62 -0.19 0.29
N LEU A 120 -6.63 -0.61 -0.51
CA LEU A 120 -6.85 -1.21 -1.82
C LEU A 120 -7.00 -2.73 -1.79
N GLN A 121 -6.82 -3.34 -0.62
CA GLN A 121 -7.07 -4.76 -0.42
C GLN A 121 -8.53 -5.11 -0.76
N ILE A 122 -8.69 -6.22 -1.46
CA ILE A 122 -9.99 -6.78 -1.86
C ILE A 122 -10.08 -8.24 -1.40
N GLU A 123 -11.23 -8.89 -1.65
CA GLU A 123 -11.37 -10.31 -1.38
C GLU A 123 -10.31 -11.13 -2.13
N GLY A 124 -9.55 -11.93 -1.39
CA GLY A 124 -8.38 -12.65 -1.89
C GLY A 124 -7.13 -12.35 -1.05
N ASN A 125 -5.97 -12.53 -1.67
CA ASN A 125 -4.65 -12.30 -1.07
C ASN A 125 -3.74 -11.43 -1.96
N SER A 126 -4.25 -11.00 -3.11
CA SER A 126 -3.49 -10.19 -4.04
C SER A 126 -4.37 -9.42 -5.01
N VAL A 127 -3.86 -8.28 -5.46
CA VAL A 127 -4.47 -7.41 -6.46
C VAL A 127 -3.37 -6.82 -7.35
N VAL A 128 -3.62 -6.71 -8.64
CA VAL A 128 -2.72 -5.97 -9.54
C VAL A 128 -3.12 -4.49 -9.52
N LEU A 129 -2.14 -3.63 -9.27
CA LEU A 129 -2.28 -2.18 -9.29
C LEU A 129 -1.72 -1.66 -10.61
N ASN A 130 -2.60 -1.15 -11.48
CA ASN A 130 -2.21 -0.53 -12.74
C ASN A 130 -2.01 0.97 -12.52
N ILE A 131 -0.83 1.50 -12.80
CA ILE A 131 -0.57 2.93 -12.68
C ILE A 131 -0.87 3.58 -14.04
N ASN A 132 -2.10 4.02 -14.21
CA ASN A 132 -2.55 4.61 -15.47
C ASN A 132 -1.77 5.89 -15.79
N ASP A 133 -1.66 6.19 -17.08
CA ASP A 133 -0.76 7.19 -17.66
C ASP A 133 0.74 6.84 -17.52
N SER A 134 1.04 5.60 -17.14
CA SER A 134 2.34 4.95 -17.30
C SER A 134 2.15 3.51 -17.81
N ASP A 135 3.25 2.87 -18.23
CA ASP A 135 3.24 1.44 -18.60
C ASP A 135 3.48 0.52 -17.38
N GLU A 136 3.46 1.07 -16.16
CA GLU A 136 3.77 0.35 -14.93
C GLU A 136 2.54 -0.36 -14.34
N ASN A 137 2.72 -1.61 -13.96
CA ASN A 137 1.80 -2.35 -13.09
C ASN A 137 2.60 -3.13 -12.05
N ILE A 138 1.99 -3.38 -10.91
CA ILE A 138 2.65 -4.11 -9.82
C ILE A 138 1.66 -5.00 -9.07
N LEU A 139 2.11 -6.18 -8.69
CA LEU A 139 1.34 -7.11 -7.86
C LEU A 139 1.48 -6.71 -6.39
N PHE A 140 0.36 -6.41 -5.74
CA PHE A 140 0.30 -6.22 -4.30
C PHE A 140 -0.21 -7.50 -3.65
N GLU A 141 0.62 -8.14 -2.82
CA GLU A 141 0.27 -9.34 -2.04
C GLU A 141 0.14 -8.96 -0.55
N TYR A 142 -0.87 -9.50 0.13
CA TYR A 142 -1.19 -9.19 1.52
C TYR A 142 -1.80 -10.38 2.28
#